data_AF-A0A350PH57-F1
#
_entry.id   AF-A0A350PH57-F1
#
_cell.length_a   1.000
_cell.length_b   1.000
_cell.length_c   1.000
_cell.angle_alpha   90.00
_cell.angle_beta   90.00
_cell.angle_gamma   90.00
#
_symmetry.space_group_name_H-M   'P 1'
#
loop_
_entity.id
_entity.type
_entity.pdbx_description
1 polymer ?
#
loop_
_entity_poly.entity_id
_entity_poly.type
_entity_poly.pdbx_seq_one_letter_code
_entity_poly.pdbx_strand_id
1 'polypeptide(L)'
;MSGSAFRKVYYDQNLGRAVSKFIPSEDLIVPYAATDLHSATRITHVIDMSMNDIKKLQQVGFYRDVDISTGSMMADDVDEVQEEIDELQGVSPSYDDNDTCRVHEVHTELDLEGYE
;
A
#
# COMPACT_ATOMS: atom_id res chain seq x y z
N MET A 1 10.77 -18.91 -8.18
CA MET A 1 9.86 -17.76 -8.12
C MET A 1 9.06 -17.87 -6.83
N SER A 2 9.04 -16.77 -6.09
CA SER A 2 8.87 -16.66 -4.64
C SER A 2 7.71 -17.49 -4.07
N GLY A 3 7.98 -18.27 -3.02
CA GLY A 3 7.07 -19.27 -2.42
C GLY A 3 5.93 -18.69 -1.59
N SER A 4 5.68 -17.39 -1.68
CA SER A 4 4.77 -16.65 -0.82
C SER A 4 3.82 -15.83 -1.68
N ALA A 5 2.52 -16.04 -1.47
CA ALA A 5 1.43 -15.34 -2.13
C ALA A 5 0.40 -14.96 -1.07
N PHE A 6 0.09 -13.68 -0.95
CA PHE A 6 -0.82 -13.19 0.07
C PHE A 6 -2.18 -12.87 -0.53
N ARG A 7 -3.24 -13.06 0.27
CA ARG A 7 -4.61 -12.70 -0.10
C ARG A 7 -5.20 -11.85 1.00
N LYS A 8 -5.48 -10.58 0.70
CA LYS A 8 -6.19 -9.69 1.63
C LYS A 8 -7.66 -9.70 1.30
N VAL A 9 -8.47 -9.91 2.34
CA VAL A 9 -9.92 -9.75 2.28
C VAL A 9 -10.26 -8.46 3.00
N TYR A 10 -10.95 -7.56 2.33
CA TYR A 10 -11.39 -6.30 2.92
C TYR A 10 -12.81 -5.98 2.46
N TYR A 11 -13.49 -5.12 3.21
CA TYR A 11 -14.79 -4.60 2.81
C TYR A 11 -14.57 -3.36 1.94
N ASP A 12 -14.97 -3.45 0.67
CA ASP A 12 -14.88 -2.34 -0.27
C ASP A 12 -16.07 -1.41 -0.06
N GLN A 13 -15.81 -0.18 0.38
CA GLN A 13 -16.85 0.82 0.64
C GLN A 13 -17.53 1.32 -0.63
N ASN A 14 -16.84 1.29 -1.78
CA ASN A 14 -17.40 1.73 -3.06
C ASN A 14 -18.34 0.65 -3.64
N LEU A 15 -17.99 -0.62 -3.50
CA LEU A 15 -18.79 -1.76 -3.99
C LEU A 15 -19.82 -2.25 -2.97
N GLY A 16 -19.69 -1.88 -1.69
CA GLY A 16 -20.58 -2.31 -0.61
C GLY A 16 -20.53 -3.82 -0.34
N ARG A 17 -19.38 -4.46 -0.55
CA ARG A 17 -19.21 -5.91 -0.31
C ARG A 17 -17.79 -6.28 0.06
N ALA A 18 -17.62 -7.47 0.64
CA ALA A 18 -16.30 -8.06 0.84
C ALA A 18 -15.68 -8.43 -0.52
N VAL A 19 -14.41 -8.04 -0.69
CA VAL A 19 -13.60 -8.36 -1.85
C VAL A 19 -12.30 -9.00 -1.40
N SER A 20 -11.75 -9.89 -2.22
CA SER A 20 -10.43 -10.46 -2.00
C SER A 20 -9.48 -10.01 -3.10
N LYS A 21 -8.33 -9.45 -2.72
CA LYS A 21 -7.27 -9.04 -3.62
C LYS A 21 -6.02 -9.88 -3.38
N PHE A 22 -5.34 -10.24 -4.47
CA PHE A 22 -4.01 -10.83 -4.42
C PHE A 22 -2.99 -9.74 -4.09
N ILE A 23 -2.05 -10.04 -3.19
CA ILE A 23 -0.97 -9.15 -2.81
C ILE A 23 0.37 -9.86 -3.14
N PRO A 24 1.19 -9.29 -4.03
CA PRO A 24 2.56 -9.72 -4.26
C PRO A 24 3.39 -9.68 -2.97
N SER A 25 4.44 -10.51 -2.90
CA SER A 25 5.28 -10.50 -1.70
C SER A 25 6.11 -9.22 -1.54
N GLU A 26 6.43 -8.51 -2.62
CA GLU A 26 7.17 -7.23 -2.57
C GLU A 26 6.35 -6.10 -1.92
N ASP A 27 5.02 -6.12 -2.10
CA ASP A 27 4.12 -5.09 -1.57
C ASP A 27 3.77 -5.28 -0.08
N LEU A 28 4.32 -6.29 0.58
CA LEU A 28 4.01 -6.63 1.97
C LEU A 28 5.24 -6.53 2.87
N ILE A 29 5.25 -5.53 3.75
CA ILE A 29 6.31 -5.30 4.73
C ILE A 29 5.87 -5.84 6.09
N VAL A 30 6.62 -6.81 6.60
CA VAL A 30 6.40 -7.43 7.92
C VAL A 30 7.69 -7.39 8.75
N PRO A 31 7.61 -7.46 10.09
CA PRO A 31 8.77 -7.43 10.95
C PRO A 31 9.57 -8.72 10.75
N TYR A 32 10.90 -8.59 10.64
CA TYR A 32 11.76 -9.75 10.37
C TYR A 32 11.67 -10.85 11.45
N ALA A 33 11.36 -10.47 12.69
CA ALA A 33 11.23 -11.39 13.80
C ALA A 33 9.90 -12.19 13.81
N ALA A 34 8.93 -11.83 12.95
CA ALA A 34 7.65 -12.50 12.91
C ALA A 34 7.79 -13.88 12.22
N THR A 35 7.41 -14.94 12.92
CA THR A 35 7.39 -16.30 12.37
C THR A 35 6.16 -16.56 11.51
N ASP A 36 5.10 -15.81 11.75
CA ASP A 36 3.84 -15.89 11.04
C ASP A 36 3.17 -14.51 11.04
N LEU A 37 2.20 -14.31 10.15
CA LEU A 37 1.54 -13.02 9.97
C LEU A 37 0.66 -12.64 11.17
N HIS A 38 0.19 -13.60 11.98
CA HIS A 38 -0.70 -13.32 13.12
C HIS A 38 0.09 -12.86 14.35
N SER A 39 1.34 -13.31 14.50
CA SER A 39 2.27 -12.86 15.54
C SER A 39 3.05 -11.60 15.16
N ALA A 40 2.87 -11.09 13.93
CA ALA A 40 3.50 -9.86 13.49
C ALA A 40 2.90 -8.65 14.23
N THR A 41 3.75 -7.88 14.90
CA THR A 41 3.34 -6.65 15.59
C THR A 41 2.82 -5.57 14.64
N ARG A 42 3.29 -5.59 13.38
CA ARG A 42 2.89 -4.65 12.34
C ARG A 42 2.88 -5.32 10.98
N ILE A 43 1.77 -5.20 10.26
CA ILE A 43 1.67 -5.61 8.86
C ILE A 43 1.42 -4.37 8.02
N THR A 44 2.34 -4.04 7.12
CA THR A 44 2.19 -2.90 6.22
C THR A 44 2.00 -3.39 4.80
N HIS A 45 0.94 -2.95 4.14
CA HIS A 45 0.69 -3.17 2.71
C HIS A 45 0.96 -1.88 1.96
N VAL A 46 1.84 -1.95 0.95
CA VAL A 46 2.17 -0.84 0.07
C VAL A 46 1.20 -0.87 -1.12
N ILE A 47 0.52 0.25 -1.38
CA ILE A 47 -0.45 0.36 -2.46
C ILE A 47 -0.21 1.65 -3.22
N ASP A 48 0.02 1.54 -4.52
CA ASP A 48 -0.02 2.71 -5.39
C ASP A 48 -1.48 2.97 -5.82
N MET A 49 -1.99 4.15 -5.44
CA MET A 49 -3.37 4.58 -5.70
C MET A 49 -3.38 5.85 -6.53
N SER A 50 -4.37 6.00 -7.41
CA SER A 50 -4.56 7.28 -8.09
C SER A 50 -5.02 8.36 -7.10
N MET A 51 -4.56 9.59 -7.28
CA MET A 51 -5.01 10.75 -6.48
C MET A 51 -6.53 10.91 -6.54
N ASN A 52 -7.16 10.54 -7.65
CA ASN A 52 -8.62 10.55 -7.81
C ASN A 52 -9.30 9.55 -6.88
N ASP A 53 -8.76 8.35 -6.71
CA ASP A 53 -9.36 7.34 -5.83
C ASP A 53 -9.17 7.70 -4.35
N ILE A 54 -8.03 8.30 -3.99
CA ILE A 54 -7.84 8.84 -2.65
C ILE A 54 -8.86 9.94 -2.35
N LYS A 55 -9.07 10.89 -3.27
CA LYS A 55 -10.08 11.96 -3.10
C LYS A 55 -11.50 11.42 -2.98
N LYS A 56 -11.87 10.39 -3.75
CA LYS A 56 -13.18 9.72 -3.58
C LYS A 56 -13.31 9.11 -2.18
N LEU A 57 -12.27 8.45 -1.69
CA LEU A 57 -12.26 7.85 -0.35
C LEU A 57 -12.26 8.89 0.77
N GLN A 58 -11.65 10.05 0.57
CA GLN A 58 -11.78 11.21 1.46
C GLN A 58 -13.23 11.72 1.48
N GLN A 59 -13.87 11.84 0.31
CA GLN A 59 -15.26 12.30 0.20
C GLN A 59 -16.28 11.35 0.86
N VAL A 60 -16.04 10.04 0.78
CA VAL A 60 -16.85 9.01 1.47
C VAL A 60 -16.58 8.99 2.98
N GLY A 61 -15.53 9.68 3.45
CA GLY A 61 -15.15 9.76 4.86
C GLY A 61 -14.32 8.58 5.35
N PHE A 62 -13.77 7.76 4.44
CA PHE A 62 -12.86 6.68 4.80
C PHE A 62 -11.48 7.24 5.15
N TYR A 63 -10.95 8.14 4.32
CA TYR A 63 -9.74 8.89 4.62
C TYR A 63 -10.08 10.27 5.19
N ARG A 64 -9.17 10.79 6.03
CA ARG A 64 -9.27 12.16 6.52
C ARG A 64 -9.11 13.12 5.35
N ASP A 65 -10.01 14.11 5.27
CA ASP A 65 -9.92 15.21 4.32
C ASP A 65 -8.77 16.15 4.73
N VAL A 66 -7.58 15.84 4.21
CA VAL A 66 -6.36 16.62 4.39
C VAL A 66 -5.75 16.86 3.03
N ASP A 67 -5.08 18.01 2.89
CA ASP A 67 -4.34 18.32 1.67
C ASP A 67 -3.15 17.38 1.55
N ILE A 68 -3.15 16.54 0.52
CA ILE A 68 -2.07 15.61 0.23
C ILE A 68 -1.16 16.33 -0.74
N SER A 69 -0.06 16.86 -0.22
CA SER A 69 0.99 17.40 -1.09
C SER A 69 1.53 16.26 -1.94
N THR A 70 1.33 16.32 -3.26
CA THR A 70 2.13 15.61 -4.26
C THR A 70 3.52 16.24 -4.29
N GLY A 71 4.18 16.26 -3.14
CA GLY A 71 5.58 16.61 -3.06
C GLY A 71 6.31 15.52 -3.79
N SER A 72 6.87 15.87 -4.96
CA SER A 72 7.85 15.10 -5.72
C SER A 72 8.48 14.08 -4.79
N MET A 73 8.02 12.82 -4.87
CA MET A 73 8.80 11.74 -4.29
C MET A 73 10.18 11.93 -4.90
N MET A 74 11.15 12.21 -4.05
CA MET A 74 12.53 12.41 -4.48
C MET A 74 12.84 11.22 -5.37
N ALA A 75 13.22 11.49 -6.62
CA ALA A 75 13.51 10.50 -7.65
C ALA A 75 14.75 9.62 -7.32
N ASP A 76 15.11 9.53 -6.03
CA ASP A 76 16.31 8.89 -5.51
C ASP A 76 16.03 7.53 -4.84
N ASP A 77 14.76 7.15 -4.64
CA ASP A 77 14.37 5.80 -4.15
C ASP A 77 13.65 5.02 -5.27
N VAL A 78 14.30 4.89 -6.43
CA VAL A 78 13.88 3.85 -7.39
C VAL A 78 14.25 2.52 -6.76
N ASP A 79 13.25 1.77 -6.31
CA ASP A 79 13.41 0.47 -5.67
C ASP A 79 14.06 -0.48 -6.68
N GLU A 80 15.27 -0.98 -6.38
CA GLU A 80 16.02 -1.95 -7.21
C GLU A 80 15.13 -3.16 -7.58
N VAL A 81 14.21 -3.51 -6.69
CA VAL A 81 13.22 -4.55 -6.92
C VAL A 81 12.24 -4.18 -8.03
N GLN A 82 11.77 -2.93 -8.06
CA GLN A 82 10.85 -2.44 -9.09
C GLN A 82 11.52 -2.37 -10.46
N GLU A 83 12.78 -1.93 -10.54
CA GLU A 83 13.54 -1.93 -11.79
C GLU A 83 13.69 -3.34 -12.38
N GLU A 84 14.06 -4.32 -11.56
CA GLU A 84 14.17 -5.72 -11.97
C GLU A 84 12.82 -6.29 -12.42
N ILE A 85 11.72 -5.93 -11.75
CA ILE A 85 10.36 -6.32 -12.16
C ILE A 85 9.98 -5.70 -13.50
N ASP A 86 10.22 -4.40 -13.68
CA ASP A 86 9.90 -3.66 -14.90
C ASP A 86 10.73 -4.18 -16.08
N GLU A 87 12.01 -4.51 -15.87
CA GLU A 87 12.86 -5.17 -16.86
C GLU A 87 12.32 -6.56 -17.25
N LEU A 88 11.96 -7.38 -16.26
CA LEU A 88 11.35 -8.70 -16.51
C LEU A 88 10.01 -8.59 -17.27
N GLN A 89 9.24 -7.53 -17.04
CA GLN A 89 7.96 -7.28 -17.69
C GLN A 89 8.08 -6.52 -19.02
N GLY A 90 9.27 -6.00 -19.35
CA GLY A 90 9.53 -5.19 -20.56
C GLY A 90 8.82 -3.83 -20.53
N VAL A 91 8.54 -3.30 -19.34
CA VAL A 91 7.89 -2.01 -19.13
C VAL A 91 8.97 -0.96 -18.91
N SER A 92 8.82 0.22 -19.50
CA SER A 92 9.74 1.35 -19.29
C SER A 92 8.97 2.47 -18.57
N PRO A 93 9.54 3.09 -17.52
CA PRO A 93 8.84 4.11 -16.77
C PRO A 93 8.55 5.32 -17.66
N SER A 94 7.26 5.61 -17.88
CA SER A 94 6.82 6.87 -18.47
C SER A 94 6.70 7.90 -17.36
N TYR A 95 7.62 8.86 -17.36
CA TYR A 95 7.67 9.98 -16.42
C TYR A 95 6.45 10.91 -16.56
N ASP A 96 5.33 10.52 -15.97
CA ASP A 96 4.22 11.42 -15.65
C ASP A 96 3.59 10.97 -14.32
N ASP A 97 4.44 10.90 -13.29
CA ASP A 97 4.18 10.25 -12.00
C ASP A 97 3.54 11.21 -10.97
N ASN A 98 2.79 12.21 -11.45
CA ASN A 98 2.12 13.20 -10.59
C ASN A 98 0.70 12.80 -10.17
N ASP A 99 0.12 11.77 -10.79
CA ASP A 99 -1.27 11.37 -10.58
C ASP A 99 -1.43 10.16 -9.64
N THR A 100 -0.31 9.58 -9.21
CA THR A 100 -0.23 8.42 -8.32
C THR A 100 0.27 8.83 -6.94
N CYS A 101 -0.15 8.11 -5.92
CA CYS A 101 0.28 8.29 -4.55
C CYS A 101 0.43 6.92 -3.90
N ARG A 102 1.62 6.67 -3.35
CA ARG A 102 1.94 5.48 -2.58
C ARG A 102 1.34 5.58 -1.19
N VAL A 103 0.43 4.68 -0.89
CA VAL A 103 -0.27 4.57 0.40
C VAL A 103 0.30 3.38 1.16
N HIS A 104 0.72 3.63 2.40
CA HIS A 104 1.13 2.58 3.32
C HIS A 104 0.00 2.27 4.30
N GLU A 105 -0.71 1.17 4.05
CA GLU A 105 -1.76 0.69 4.96
C GLU A 105 -1.15 -0.14 6.07
N VAL A 106 -1.18 0.37 7.30
CA VAL A 106 -0.55 -0.26 8.47
C VAL A 106 -1.61 -0.89 9.38
N HIS A 107 -1.52 -2.19 9.59
CA HIS A 107 -2.21 -2.90 10.67
C HIS A 107 -1.23 -3.08 11.82
N THR A 108 -1.48 -2.39 12.94
CA THR A 108 -0.63 -2.43 14.13
C THR A 108 -1.50 -2.24 15.38
N GLU A 109 -1.00 -2.72 16.49
CA GLU A 109 -1.47 -2.27 17.81
C GLU A 109 -0.89 -0.87 18.01
N LEU A 110 -1.76 0.14 18.08
CA LEU A 110 -1.37 1.53 18.31
C LEU A 110 -1.81 1.91 19.71
N ASP A 111 -0.86 2.42 20.50
CA ASP A 111 -1.16 3.03 21.77
C ASP A 111 -1.75 4.43 21.52
N LEU A 112 -2.98 4.64 21.97
CA LEU A 112 -3.73 5.87 21.74
C LEU A 112 -3.93 6.57 23.08
N GLU A 113 -3.60 7.87 23.12
CA GLU A 113 -3.80 8.69 24.32
C GLU A 113 -5.24 8.56 24.84
N GLY A 114 -5.38 8.04 26.07
CA GLY A 114 -6.67 7.80 26.73
C GLY A 114 -7.22 6.37 26.64
N TYR A 115 -6.50 5.44 26.01
CA TYR A 115 -6.85 4.02 25.91
C TYR A 115 -5.71 3.07 26.35
N GLU A 116 -4.72 3.59 27.10
CA GLU A 116 -3.68 2.80 27.79
C GLU A 116 -4.24 1.77 28.79
#